data_AF-A0A831PSP2-F1
#
_entry.id   AF-A0A831PSP2-F1
#
_cell.length_a   1.000
_cell.length_b   1.000
_cell.length_c   1.000
_cell.angle_alpha   90.00
_cell.angle_beta   90.00
_cell.angle_gamma   90.00
#
_symmetry.space_group_name_H-M   'P 1'
#
loop_
_entity.id
_entity.type
_entity.pdbx_description
1 polymer ?
#
loop_
_entity_poly.entity_id
_entity_poly.type
_entity_poly.pdbx_seq_one_letter_code
_entity_poly.pdbx_strand_id
1 'polypeptide(L)'
;MGLYSEHWAEPVAFYRWEGGLRLRLGDEVIGLAGCAATWEVHAERALFRLKRGDQLVAARAYTIHADLQQFRNGDTPFAEAEDFDLLLLVTNVLGDAGRRERVFRSG
;
A
#
# COMPACT_ATOMS: atom_id res chain seq x y z
N MET A 1 1.47 9.79 -12.50
CA MET A 1 1.28 10.15 -11.08
C MET A 1 1.77 9.01 -10.21
N GLY A 2 2.48 9.31 -9.12
CA GLY A 2 3.03 8.31 -8.19
C GLY A 2 3.15 8.90 -6.80
N LEU A 3 3.17 8.02 -5.80
CA LEU A 3 3.31 8.32 -4.38
C LEU A 3 4.60 7.70 -3.88
N TYR A 4 5.30 8.42 -3.02
CA TYR A 4 6.59 8.03 -2.47
C TYR A 4 6.57 8.20 -0.95
N SER A 5 7.17 7.25 -0.25
CA SER A 5 7.39 7.25 1.19
C SER A 5 8.73 6.56 1.46
N GLU A 6 9.32 6.82 2.62
CA GLU A 6 10.43 6.04 3.15
C GLU A 6 9.93 5.20 4.31
N HIS A 7 10.06 3.88 4.19
CA HIS A 7 9.82 2.96 5.29
C HIS A 7 11.08 2.10 5.44
N TRP A 8 11.52 1.83 6.68
CA TRP A 8 12.73 1.05 6.96
C TRP A 8 14.04 1.64 6.39
N ALA A 9 14.12 2.97 6.20
CA ALA A 9 15.20 3.60 5.43
C ALA A 9 15.33 3.07 3.99
N GLU A 10 14.27 2.45 3.47
CA GLU A 10 14.16 1.99 2.10
C GLU A 10 13.13 2.83 1.34
N PRO A 11 13.37 3.14 0.07
CA PRO A 11 12.38 3.80 -0.77
C PRO A 11 11.16 2.90 -0.99
N VAL A 12 9.99 3.39 -0.65
CA VAL A 12 8.71 2.76 -0.97
C VAL A 12 7.95 3.66 -1.91
N ALA A 13 7.58 3.15 -3.09
CA ALA A 13 6.87 3.94 -4.08
C ALA A 13 5.70 3.17 -4.69
N PHE A 14 4.56 3.84 -4.85
CA PHE A 14 3.39 3.30 -5.51
C PHE A 14 3.02 4.20 -6.70
N TYR A 15 3.11 3.66 -7.91
CA TYR A 15 2.99 4.46 -9.13
C TYR A 15 2.44 3.66 -10.31
N ARG A 16 2.03 4.38 -11.36
CA ARG A 16 1.63 3.79 -12.64
C ARG A 16 2.77 3.87 -13.65
N TRP A 17 3.06 2.77 -14.34
CA TRP A 17 4.04 2.69 -15.42
C TRP A 17 3.58 1.69 -16.48
N GLU A 18 3.70 2.04 -17.76
CA GLU A 18 3.30 1.19 -18.91
C GLU A 18 1.88 0.61 -18.77
N GLY A 19 0.94 1.43 -18.30
CA GLY A 19 -0.46 1.03 -18.15
C GLY A 19 -0.77 0.18 -16.90
N GLY A 20 0.23 -0.26 -16.14
CA GLY A 20 0.06 -1.07 -14.93
C GLY A 20 0.42 -0.33 -13.64
N LEU A 21 -0.09 -0.83 -12.51
CA LEU A 21 0.33 -0.40 -11.17
C LEU A 21 1.61 -1.13 -10.75
N ARG A 22 2.53 -0.38 -10.16
CA ARG A 22 3.82 -0.84 -9.64
C ARG A 22 3.97 -0.45 -8.19
N LEU A 23 4.58 -1.35 -7.41
CA LEU A 23 5.04 -1.09 -6.05
C LEU A 23 6.56 -1.29 -6.02
N ARG A 24 7.30 -0.27 -5.60
CA ARG A 24 8.71 -0.38 -5.25
C ARG A 24 8.83 -0.58 -3.75
N LEU A 25 9.62 -1.58 -3.34
CA LEU A 25 10.01 -1.84 -1.96
C LEU A 25 11.55 -1.98 -1.94
N GLY A 26 12.26 -0.94 -1.52
CA GLY A 26 13.72 -0.91 -1.60
C GLY A 26 14.18 -0.97 -3.05
N ASP A 27 14.96 -1.98 -3.42
CA ASP A 27 15.44 -2.19 -4.80
C ASP A 27 14.51 -3.05 -5.66
N GLU A 28 13.47 -3.64 -5.06
CA GLU A 28 12.52 -4.49 -5.78
C GLU A 28 11.39 -3.67 -6.39
N VAL A 29 11.07 -3.92 -7.65
CA VAL A 29 9.92 -3.33 -8.36
C VAL A 29 8.92 -4.44 -8.73
N ILE A 30 7.72 -4.36 -8.18
CA ILE A 30 6.70 -5.40 -8.27
C ILE A 30 5.54 -4.90 -9.12
N GLY A 31 5.19 -5.65 -10.17
CA GLY A 31 3.93 -5.46 -10.90
C GLY A 31 2.73 -5.96 -10.10
N LEU A 32 1.71 -5.12 -9.93
CA LEU A 32 0.55 -5.41 -9.08
C LEU A 32 -0.63 -6.05 -9.81
N ALA A 33 -0.51 -6.33 -11.11
CA ALA A 33 -1.54 -7.03 -11.87
C ALA A 33 -1.78 -8.43 -11.27
N GLY A 34 -3.05 -8.73 -10.97
CA GLY A 34 -3.46 -9.99 -10.34
C GLY A 34 -3.02 -10.15 -8.88
N CYS A 35 -2.49 -9.08 -8.26
CA CYS A 35 -2.10 -9.13 -6.85
C CYS A 35 -3.26 -8.75 -5.93
N ALA A 36 -3.26 -9.35 -4.74
CA ALA A 36 -4.07 -8.96 -3.60
C ALA A 36 -3.14 -8.60 -2.43
N ALA A 37 -3.49 -7.58 -1.66
CA ALA A 37 -2.72 -7.18 -0.49
C ALA A 37 -3.59 -7.29 0.76
N THR A 38 -2.95 -7.64 1.87
CA THR A 38 -3.52 -7.52 3.22
C THR A 38 -2.61 -6.65 4.08
N TRP A 39 -3.24 -5.92 4.99
CA TRP A 39 -2.57 -5.08 5.96
C TRP A 39 -3.26 -5.29 7.31
N GLU A 40 -2.51 -5.80 8.27
CA GLU A 40 -3.00 -6.18 9.59
C GLU A 40 -2.20 -5.44 10.65
N VAL A 41 -2.86 -4.93 11.69
CA VAL A 41 -2.22 -4.26 12.81
C VAL A 41 -2.39 -5.07 14.08
N HIS A 42 -1.27 -5.30 14.76
CA HIS A 42 -1.22 -5.92 16.08
C HIS A 42 -0.36 -5.04 17.00
N ALA A 43 -1.00 -4.41 17.98
CA ALA A 43 -0.39 -3.39 18.83
C ALA A 43 0.28 -2.30 17.97
N GLU A 44 1.57 -2.06 18.16
CA GLU A 44 2.32 -1.00 17.47
C GLU A 44 2.92 -1.45 16.14
N ARG A 45 2.59 -2.65 15.65
CA ARG A 45 3.18 -3.20 14.42
C ARG A 45 2.12 -3.47 13.37
N ALA A 46 2.38 -2.98 12.16
CA ALA A 46 1.67 -3.39 10.96
C ALA A 46 2.42 -4.52 10.24
N LEU A 47 1.64 -5.39 9.62
CA LEU A 47 2.10 -6.45 8.75
C LEU A 47 1.40 -6.34 7.40
N PHE A 48 2.18 -5.94 6.41
CA PHE A 48 1.77 -5.93 5.01
C PHE A 48 2.14 -7.26 4.35
N ARG A 49 1.20 -7.84 3.60
CA ARG A 49 1.44 -9.01 2.75
C ARG A 49 0.86 -8.77 1.36
N LEU A 50 1.67 -9.02 0.33
CA LEU A 50 1.28 -8.97 -1.06
C LEU A 50 1.32 -10.38 -1.64
N LYS A 51 0.22 -10.84 -2.20
CA LYS A 51 0.09 -12.14 -2.85
C LYS A 51 -0.29 -11.98 -4.31
N ARG A 52 0.10 -12.95 -5.14
CA ARG A 52 -0.42 -13.12 -6.51
C ARG A 52 -0.95 -14.55 -6.63
N GLY A 53 -2.28 -14.69 -6.67
CA GLY A 53 -2.91 -15.97 -6.37
C GLY A 53 -2.53 -16.44 -4.96
N ASP A 54 -2.05 -17.67 -4.84
CA ASP A 54 -1.61 -18.26 -3.56
C ASP A 54 -0.15 -17.96 -3.21
N GLN A 55 0.63 -17.40 -4.15
CA GLN A 55 2.04 -17.11 -3.93
C GLN A 55 2.22 -15.80 -3.14
N LEU A 56 2.98 -15.87 -2.04
CA LEU A 56 3.47 -14.67 -1.36
C LEU A 56 4.58 -14.01 -2.20
N VAL A 57 4.35 -12.77 -2.62
CA VAL A 57 5.29 -11.98 -3.42
C VAL A 57 6.15 -11.10 -2.54
N ALA A 58 5.55 -10.47 -1.52
CA ALA A 58 6.27 -9.66 -0.55
C ALA A 58 5.56 -9.69 0.80
N ALA A 59 6.33 -9.58 1.88
CA ALA A 59 5.81 -9.34 3.21
C ALA A 59 6.75 -8.38 3.94
N ARG A 60 6.15 -7.46 4.72
CA ARG A 60 6.90 -6.48 5.51
C ARG A 60 6.20 -6.21 6.83
N ALA A 61 6.97 -6.21 7.91
CA ALA A 61 6.51 -5.85 9.24
C ALA A 61 7.20 -4.54 9.68
N TYR A 62 6.45 -3.59 10.22
CA TYR A 62 6.97 -2.29 10.65
C TYR A 62 6.20 -1.74 11.83
N THR A 63 6.87 -0.84 12.55
CA THR A 63 6.22 -0.01 13.56
C THR A 63 5.38 1.04 12.86
N ILE A 64 4.12 1.17 13.28
CA ILE A 64 3.24 2.23 12.80
C ILE A 64 3.22 3.39 13.78
N HIS A 65 2.92 4.60 13.27
CA HIS A 65 2.70 5.75 14.14
C HIS A 65 1.51 5.50 15.06
N ALA A 66 1.53 6.06 16.27
CA ALA A 66 0.49 5.84 17.28
C ALA A 66 -0.90 6.24 16.77
N ASP A 67 -0.98 7.30 15.97
CA ASP A 67 -2.23 7.82 15.40
C ASP A 67 -2.85 6.86 14.38
N LEU A 68 -2.01 6.05 13.70
CA LEU A 68 -2.46 5.04 12.76
C LEU A 68 -3.12 3.81 13.41
N GLN A 69 -2.91 3.61 14.72
CA GLN A 69 -3.47 2.47 15.46
C GLN A 69 -4.99 2.54 15.56
N GLN A 70 -5.57 3.74 15.41
CA GLN A 70 -7.02 3.98 15.59
C GLN A 70 -7.83 3.84 14.30
N PHE A 71 -7.20 3.79 13.12
CA PHE A 71 -7.91 3.62 11.84
C PHE A 71 -8.31 2.16 11.60
N ARG A 72 -9.27 1.69 12.38
CA ARG A 72 -10.04 0.48 12.11
C ARG A 72 -11.38 0.91 11.51
N ASN A 73 -11.57 0.62 10.23
CA ASN A 73 -12.82 0.67 9.45
C ASN A 73 -12.95 1.84 8.47
N GLY A 74 -12.81 1.50 7.18
CA GLY A 74 -13.73 1.92 6.12
C GLY A 74 -13.53 3.31 5.53
N ASP A 75 -13.39 4.33 6.38
CA ASP A 75 -13.37 5.73 5.95
C ASP A 75 -12.15 6.41 6.53
N THR A 76 -11.12 6.58 5.70
CA THR A 76 -10.19 7.67 5.94
C THR A 76 -9.79 8.26 4.59
N PRO A 77 -10.37 9.41 4.21
CA PRO A 77 -9.61 10.37 3.42
C PRO A 77 -8.44 10.78 4.31
N PHE A 78 -7.21 10.53 3.87
CA PHE A 78 -5.98 10.96 4.56
C PHE A 78 -6.16 12.43 4.98
N ALA A 79 -6.35 12.67 6.28
CA ALA A 79 -6.67 13.99 6.79
C ALA A 79 -5.41 14.87 6.78
N GLU A 80 -4.25 14.27 7.12
CA GLU A 80 -2.95 14.93 7.12
C GLU A 80 -1.84 14.04 6.52
N ALA A 81 -0.74 14.64 6.06
CA ALA A 81 0.35 13.94 5.37
C ALA A 81 1.12 12.97 6.29
N GLU A 82 1.03 13.18 7.60
CA GLU A 82 1.67 12.40 8.66
C GLU A 82 0.92 11.08 8.95
N ASP A 83 -0.38 11.04 8.64
CA ASP A 83 -1.23 9.85 8.73
C ASP A 83 -1.18 8.99 7.45
N PHE A 84 -0.26 9.28 6.54
CA PHE A 84 -0.19 8.60 5.25
C PHE A 84 0.63 7.31 5.33
N ASP A 85 -0.05 6.17 5.36
CA ASP A 85 0.58 4.85 5.17
C ASP A 85 0.40 4.36 3.73
N LEU A 86 1.52 4.27 3.00
CA LEU A 86 1.53 3.89 1.59
C LEU A 86 1.14 2.42 1.38
N LEU A 87 1.45 1.51 2.30
CA LEU A 87 1.13 0.08 2.17
C LEU A 87 -0.33 -0.20 2.55
N LEU A 88 -0.90 0.57 3.47
CA LEU A 88 -2.34 0.62 3.71
C LEU A 88 -3.06 1.16 2.47
N LEU A 89 -2.55 2.22 1.83
CA LEU A 89 -3.11 2.72 0.58
C LEU A 89 -3.10 1.64 -0.51
N VAL A 90 -1.98 0.95 -0.71
CA VAL A 90 -1.87 -0.13 -1.70
C VAL A 90 -2.91 -1.21 -1.43
N THR A 91 -3.09 -1.59 -0.16
CA THR A 91 -4.12 -2.54 0.26
C THR A 91 -5.52 -2.07 -0.08
N ASN A 92 -5.84 -0.81 0.23
CA ASN A 92 -7.13 -0.20 -0.07
C ASN A 92 -7.41 -0.08 -1.58
N VAL A 93 -6.40 0.25 -2.38
CA VAL A 93 -6.54 0.33 -3.84
C VAL A 93 -6.78 -1.07 -4.42
N LEU A 94 -5.98 -2.06 -4.03
CA LEU A 94 -6.14 -3.42 -4.54
C LEU A 94 -7.44 -4.10 -4.08
N GLY A 95 -7.91 -3.78 -2.87
CA GLY A 95 -9.15 -4.32 -2.30
C GLY A 95 -10.45 -3.78 -2.91
N ASP A 96 -10.43 -2.59 -3.52
CA ASP A 96 -11.63 -1.93 -4.08
C ASP A 96 -11.46 -1.70 -5.59
N ALA A 97 -12.30 -2.37 -6.41
CA ALA A 97 -12.26 -2.26 -7.86
C ALA A 97 -12.54 -0.83 -8.37
N GLY A 98 -13.44 -0.08 -7.71
CA GLY A 98 -13.76 1.29 -8.05
C GLY A 98 -12.67 2.30 -7.65
N ARG A 99 -11.93 2.05 -6.56
CA ARG A 99 -10.72 2.82 -6.22
C ARG A 99 -9.59 2.54 -7.20
N ARG A 100 -9.39 1.27 -7.59
CA ARG A 100 -8.50 0.88 -8.69
C ARG A 100 -8.79 1.71 -9.93
N GLU A 101 -10.04 1.70 -10.41
CA GLU A 101 -10.45 2.44 -11.62
C GLU A 101 -10.25 3.94 -11.53
N ARG A 102 -10.49 4.57 -10.37
CA ARG A 102 -10.24 6.01 -10.20
C ARG A 102 -8.75 6.34 -10.33
N VAL A 103 -7.87 5.52 -9.74
CA VAL A 103 -6.42 5.63 -9.96
C VAL A 103 -6.04 5.35 -11.43
N PHE A 104 -6.81 4.51 -12.15
CA PHE A 104 -6.64 4.27 -13.58
C PHE A 104 -7.15 5.41 -14.50
N ARG A 105 -8.10 6.25 -14.08
CA ARG A 105 -8.73 7.29 -14.94
C ARG A 105 -8.13 8.69 -14.83
N SER A 106 -7.37 9.01 -13.79
CA SER A 106 -6.69 10.30 -13.68
C SER A 106 -5.41 10.32 -14.52
N GLY A 107 -5.57 10.48 -15.83
CA GLY A 107 -4.52 10.71 -16.82
C GLY A 107 -5.01 11.67 -17.88
#